data_AF-A0A0F4L8P2-F1
#
_entry.id   AF-A0A0F4L8P2-F1
#
_cell.length_a   1.000
_cell.length_b   1.000
_cell.length_c   1.000
_cell.angle_alpha   90.00
_cell.angle_beta   90.00
_cell.angle_gamma   90.00
#
_symmetry.space_group_name_H-M   'P 1'
#
loop_
_entity.id
_entity.type
_entity.pdbx_description
1 polymer ?
#
loop_
_entity_poly.entity_id
_entity_poly.type
_entity_poly.pdbx_seq_one_letter_code
_entity_poly.pdbx_strand_id
1 'polypeptide(L)'
;MSSYFSLQLKKVTKHNLSIISVVILSLISFGLLYMKSTQLSGTGSLKGDAQGQIAMKKEALQADRQALKRYSPQGKSYKATEKDIKQTEKELKKDQAFVDNINHNHWKRVYETKLKRDQKGKLTDLSSDEKDGHKSVILRLKYLIAHPMPYESDSAVTGIQFLLDLNENYLPVLFSLVMIFVLTYLFTGSYKNGLNISTVLPINRLQSTLTNNIVGLLVVSFIFLLLNLLVFGGAASIFGTGRSDYPYIIHHLVNDHLVPGIIPTAKLLPQAAILQLLNFIFMVLFVQLAAKIFHNQLPTLLVSLLLLLGGHFITIFIIPLEKIAQWLPGTYLGVLNVVSNQTAYAMDNSAINFSNGVFTLILSSILLFLLVLLIDRITTIAHRNGRLA
;
A
#
# COMPACT_ATOMS: atom_id res chain seq x y z
N MET A 1 18.37 22.33 -25.22
CA MET A 1 17.65 21.50 -24.23
C MET A 1 17.41 20.06 -24.73
N SER A 2 16.85 19.84 -25.93
CA SER A 2 16.52 18.50 -26.45
C SER A 2 17.68 17.48 -26.42
N SER A 3 18.88 17.87 -26.84
CA SER A 3 20.04 16.95 -26.89
C SER A 3 20.53 16.49 -25.51
N TYR A 4 20.53 17.38 -24.51
CA TYR A 4 20.95 17.04 -23.14
C TYR A 4 19.90 16.20 -22.41
N PHE A 5 18.62 16.52 -22.62
CA PHE A 5 17.51 15.70 -22.13
C PHE A 5 17.61 14.27 -22.68
N SER A 6 17.82 14.12 -24.00
CA SER A 6 17.98 12.80 -24.64
C SER A 6 19.21 12.05 -24.09
N LEU A 7 20.31 12.75 -23.82
CA LEU A 7 21.51 12.16 -23.21
C LEU A 7 21.20 11.60 -21.82
N GLN A 8 20.56 12.39 -20.95
CA GLN A 8 20.21 11.96 -19.60
C GLN A 8 19.21 10.81 -19.60
N LEU A 9 18.20 10.85 -20.48
CA LEU A 9 17.24 9.76 -20.62
C LEU A 9 17.92 8.47 -21.11
N LYS A 10 18.80 8.56 -22.11
CA LYS A 10 19.58 7.42 -22.62
C LYS A 10 20.49 6.81 -21.56
N LYS A 11 21.04 7.63 -20.66
CA LYS A 11 21.87 7.16 -19.54
C LYS A 11 21.10 6.20 -18.64
N VAL A 12 19.81 6.46 -18.42
CA VAL A 12 18.95 5.61 -17.59
C VAL A 12 18.44 4.39 -18.34
N THR A 13 18.00 4.56 -19.59
CA THR A 13 17.39 3.47 -20.38
C THR A 13 18.40 2.45 -20.90
N LYS A 14 19.64 2.87 -21.18
CA LYS A 14 20.72 1.94 -21.56
C LYS A 14 21.37 1.26 -20.38
N HIS A 15 21.13 1.74 -19.16
CA HIS A 15 21.75 1.17 -17.98
C HIS A 15 20.87 0.04 -17.44
N ASN A 16 21.47 -1.15 -17.31
CA ASN A 16 20.78 -2.38 -16.89
C ASN A 16 20.05 -2.21 -15.54
N LEU A 17 20.48 -1.28 -14.70
CA LEU A 17 19.91 -1.06 -13.38
C LEU A 17 18.42 -0.71 -13.38
N SER A 18 17.96 0.11 -14.32
CA SER A 18 16.55 0.50 -14.40
C SER A 18 15.67 -0.70 -14.77
N ILE A 19 16.18 -1.57 -15.65
CA ILE A 19 15.53 -2.82 -16.05
C ILE A 19 15.54 -3.81 -14.88
N ILE A 20 16.70 -4.02 -14.26
CA ILE A 20 16.87 -4.88 -13.08
C ILE A 20 15.92 -4.44 -11.95
N SER A 21 15.78 -3.13 -11.74
CA SER A 21 14.88 -2.55 -10.75
C SER A 21 13.42 -2.95 -10.99
N VAL A 22 12.93 -2.80 -12.23
CA VAL A 22 11.57 -3.21 -12.62
C VAL A 22 11.39 -4.72 -12.43
N VAL A 23 12.37 -5.52 -12.85
CA VAL A 23 12.31 -6.98 -12.74
C VAL A 23 12.25 -7.42 -11.28
N ILE A 24 13.12 -6.90 -10.42
CA ILE A 24 13.14 -7.25 -8.99
C ILE A 24 11.83 -6.85 -8.32
N LEU A 25 11.34 -5.62 -8.54
CA LEU A 25 10.07 -5.17 -7.96
C LEU A 25 8.89 -6.01 -8.48
N SER A 26 8.91 -6.42 -9.74
CA SER A 26 7.89 -7.30 -10.32
C SER A 26 7.95 -8.70 -9.70
N LEU A 27 9.14 -9.29 -9.56
CA LEU A 27 9.32 -10.61 -8.94
C LEU A 27 8.82 -10.62 -7.49
N ILE A 28 9.17 -9.60 -6.70
CA ILE A 28 8.68 -9.46 -5.32
C ILE A 28 7.16 -9.34 -5.31
N SER A 29 6.60 -8.47 -6.16
CA SER A 29 5.14 -8.27 -6.25
C SER A 29 4.42 -9.56 -6.63
N PHE A 30 4.86 -10.27 -7.66
CA PHE A 30 4.25 -11.55 -8.05
C PHE A 30 4.47 -12.66 -7.01
N GLY A 31 5.59 -12.65 -6.29
CA GLY A 31 5.80 -13.52 -5.13
C GLY A 31 4.77 -13.30 -4.02
N LEU A 32 4.48 -12.03 -3.70
CA LEU A 32 3.43 -11.67 -2.74
C LEU A 32 2.03 -12.08 -3.23
N LEU A 33 1.74 -11.90 -4.52
CA LEU A 33 0.48 -12.37 -5.12
C LEU A 33 0.34 -13.89 -4.97
N TYR A 34 1.42 -14.64 -5.26
CA TYR A 34 1.44 -16.09 -5.10
C TYR A 34 1.19 -16.50 -3.64
N MET A 35 1.85 -15.86 -2.67
CA MET A 35 1.62 -16.14 -1.25
C MET A 35 0.17 -15.88 -0.83
N LYS A 36 -0.44 -14.78 -1.29
CA LYS A 36 -1.86 -14.48 -1.02
C LYS A 36 -2.79 -15.47 -1.72
N SER A 37 -2.44 -15.92 -2.92
CA SER A 37 -3.20 -16.94 -3.63
C SER A 37 -3.17 -18.29 -2.92
N THR A 38 -2.04 -18.71 -2.34
CA THR A 38 -1.98 -20.00 -1.63
C THR A 38 -2.79 -19.97 -0.34
N GLN A 39 -2.81 -18.83 0.37
CA GLN A 39 -3.72 -18.59 1.49
C GLN A 39 -5.20 -18.67 1.07
N LEU A 40 -5.54 -18.12 -0.10
CA LEU A 40 -6.89 -18.18 -0.66
C LEU A 40 -7.38 -19.60 -0.92
N SER A 41 -6.53 -20.43 -1.52
CA SER A 41 -6.86 -21.81 -1.92
C SER A 41 -7.03 -22.78 -0.75
N GLY A 42 -6.43 -22.50 0.41
CA GLY A 42 -6.55 -23.35 1.61
C GLY A 42 -7.83 -23.08 2.42
N THR A 43 -7.95 -21.87 2.97
CA THR A 43 -9.00 -21.47 3.94
C THR A 43 -9.38 -19.99 3.81
N GLY A 44 -9.22 -19.40 2.62
CA GLY A 44 -9.31 -17.94 2.44
C GLY A 44 -10.48 -17.46 1.59
N SER A 45 -11.32 -18.36 1.07
CA SER A 45 -12.50 -17.99 0.28
C SER A 45 -13.79 -18.32 1.03
N LEU A 46 -14.77 -17.39 1.01
CA LEU A 46 -16.07 -17.59 1.67
C LEU A 46 -16.74 -18.92 1.30
N LYS A 47 -16.60 -19.32 0.03
CA LYS A 47 -17.14 -20.58 -0.48
C LYS A 47 -16.34 -21.78 0.02
N GLY A 48 -15.00 -21.72 -0.05
CA GLY A 48 -14.11 -22.77 0.43
C GLY A 48 -14.33 -23.06 1.92
N ASP A 49 -14.40 -22.00 2.74
CA ASP A 49 -14.63 -22.13 4.18
C ASP A 49 -15.98 -22.76 4.50
N ALA A 50 -17.04 -22.30 3.83
CA ALA A 50 -18.38 -22.87 4.00
C ALA A 50 -18.44 -24.34 3.54
N GLN A 51 -17.76 -24.69 2.45
CA GLN A 51 -17.69 -26.08 1.96
C GLN A 51 -16.88 -26.98 2.90
N GLY A 52 -15.78 -26.48 3.47
CA GLY A 52 -15.01 -27.17 4.50
C GLY A 52 -15.85 -27.45 5.75
N GLN A 53 -16.57 -26.44 6.25
CA GLN A 53 -17.50 -26.61 7.37
C GLN A 53 -18.62 -27.61 7.08
N ILE A 54 -19.17 -27.60 5.86
CA ILE A 54 -20.17 -28.58 5.41
C ILE A 54 -19.59 -30.00 5.45
N ALA A 55 -18.36 -30.20 4.96
CA ALA A 55 -17.70 -31.49 4.97
C ALA A 55 -17.48 -32.02 6.40
N MET A 56 -16.91 -31.18 7.27
CA MET A 56 -16.70 -31.53 8.69
C MET A 56 -18.01 -31.88 9.41
N LYS A 57 -19.08 -31.10 9.19
CA LYS A 57 -20.39 -31.36 9.82
C LYS A 57 -21.02 -32.66 9.31
N LYS A 58 -20.86 -33.01 8.04
CA LYS A 58 -21.34 -34.30 7.49
C LYS A 58 -20.63 -35.48 8.14
N GLU A 59 -19.31 -35.38 8.32
CA GLU A 59 -18.52 -36.41 8.98
C GLU A 59 -18.91 -36.55 10.46
N ALA A 60 -19.05 -35.44 11.18
CA ALA A 60 -19.53 -35.44 12.57
C ALA A 60 -20.93 -36.08 12.71
N LEU A 61 -21.88 -35.71 11.84
CA LEU A 61 -23.21 -36.33 11.83
C LEU A 61 -23.16 -37.84 11.57
N GLN A 62 -22.25 -38.31 10.73
CA GLN A 62 -22.07 -39.74 10.50
C GLN A 62 -21.54 -40.45 11.75
N ALA A 63 -20.57 -39.87 12.44
CA ALA A 63 -20.04 -40.39 13.69
C ALA A 63 -21.10 -40.41 14.81
N ASP A 64 -21.85 -39.31 14.99
CA ASP A 64 -22.89 -39.21 16.01
C ASP A 64 -24.03 -40.21 15.76
N ARG A 65 -24.43 -40.40 14.50
CA ARG A 65 -25.43 -41.41 14.12
C ARG A 65 -24.95 -42.84 14.38
N GLN A 66 -23.64 -43.10 14.24
CA GLN A 66 -23.06 -44.39 14.61
C GLN A 66 -22.99 -44.57 16.14
N ALA A 67 -22.68 -43.51 16.88
CA ALA A 67 -22.64 -43.52 18.34
C ALA A 67 -24.04 -43.77 18.94
N LEU A 68 -25.09 -43.17 18.38
CA LEU A 68 -26.48 -43.43 18.78
C LEU A 68 -26.86 -44.91 18.73
N LYS A 69 -26.33 -45.67 17.76
CA LYS A 69 -26.57 -47.13 17.67
C LYS A 69 -25.98 -47.92 18.83
N ARG A 70 -25.00 -47.34 19.53
CA ARG A 70 -24.29 -47.96 20.67
C ARG A 70 -24.82 -47.50 22.03
N TYR A 71 -25.64 -46.44 22.06
CA TYR A 71 -26.19 -45.89 23.30
C TYR A 71 -27.56 -46.48 23.61
N SER A 72 -27.84 -46.66 24.91
CA SER A 72 -29.19 -47.01 25.36
C SER A 72 -30.17 -45.86 25.07
N PRO A 73 -31.34 -46.11 24.43
CA PRO A 73 -32.31 -45.09 24.03
C PRO A 73 -32.82 -44.18 25.15
N GLN A 74 -32.73 -44.62 26.41
CA GLN A 74 -33.17 -43.85 27.58
C GLN A 74 -32.01 -43.16 28.32
N GLY A 75 -30.77 -43.38 27.89
CA GLY A 75 -29.57 -42.84 28.53
C GLY A 75 -29.39 -41.34 28.28
N LYS A 76 -28.75 -40.64 29.24
CA LYS A 76 -28.40 -39.22 29.10
C LYS A 76 -27.56 -38.96 27.84
N SER A 77 -26.64 -39.85 27.51
CA SER A 77 -25.79 -39.74 26.31
C SER A 77 -26.59 -39.83 25.01
N TYR A 78 -27.61 -40.70 24.94
CA TYR A 78 -28.48 -40.79 23.76
C TYR A 78 -29.22 -39.47 23.52
N LYS A 79 -29.86 -38.91 24.57
CA LYS A 79 -30.60 -37.65 24.47
C LYS A 79 -29.70 -36.45 24.14
N ALA A 80 -28.47 -36.42 24.67
CA ALA A 80 -27.49 -35.39 24.36
C ALA A 80 -27.08 -35.47 22.87
N THR A 81 -26.66 -36.65 22.40
CA THR A 81 -26.27 -36.86 20.99
C THR A 81 -27.43 -36.62 20.02
N GLU A 82 -28.67 -36.98 20.37
CA GLU A 82 -29.84 -36.67 19.53
C GLU A 82 -30.07 -35.16 19.39
N LYS A 83 -29.90 -34.41 20.49
CA LYS A 83 -30.00 -32.94 20.49
C LYS A 83 -28.88 -32.32 19.64
N ASP A 84 -27.66 -32.83 19.76
CA ASP A 84 -26.50 -32.36 19.01
C ASP A 84 -26.66 -32.63 17.51
N ILE A 85 -27.16 -33.81 17.11
CA ILE A 85 -27.50 -34.11 15.72
C ILE A 85 -28.53 -33.12 15.17
N LYS A 86 -29.62 -32.88 15.91
CA LYS A 86 -30.67 -31.91 15.49
C LYS A 86 -30.09 -30.51 15.30
N GLN A 87 -29.19 -30.09 16.19
CA GLN A 87 -28.53 -28.79 16.09
C GLN A 87 -27.58 -28.75 14.88
N THR A 88 -26.73 -29.77 14.71
CA THR A 88 -25.76 -29.86 13.60
C THR A 88 -26.46 -29.94 12.25
N GLU A 89 -27.58 -30.68 12.12
CA GLU A 89 -28.39 -30.70 10.88
C GLU A 89 -28.98 -29.32 10.55
N LYS A 90 -29.44 -28.59 11.57
CA LYS A 90 -29.96 -27.23 11.40
C LYS A 90 -28.88 -26.27 10.91
N GLU A 91 -27.67 -26.40 11.42
CA GLU A 91 -26.52 -25.59 10.99
C GLU A 91 -26.03 -25.98 9.60
N LEU A 92 -25.96 -27.28 9.31
CA LEU A 92 -25.61 -27.80 7.98
C LEU A 92 -26.53 -27.23 6.89
N LYS A 93 -27.85 -27.22 7.13
CA LYS A 93 -28.82 -26.61 6.21
C LYS A 93 -28.56 -25.12 5.98
N LYS A 94 -28.13 -24.38 7.01
CA LYS A 94 -27.77 -22.96 6.88
C LYS A 94 -26.52 -22.76 6.04
N ASP A 95 -25.50 -23.58 6.22
CA ASP A 95 -24.26 -23.48 5.45
C ASP A 95 -24.46 -23.90 4.00
N GLN A 96 -25.28 -24.92 3.74
CA GLN A 96 -25.70 -25.29 2.38
C GLN A 96 -26.44 -24.14 1.70
N ALA A 97 -27.44 -23.56 2.36
CA ALA A 97 -28.15 -22.39 1.84
C ALA A 97 -27.22 -21.18 1.62
N PHE A 98 -26.19 -21.00 2.46
CA PHE A 98 -25.19 -19.96 2.27
C PHE A 98 -24.36 -20.18 0.99
N VAL A 99 -23.87 -21.40 0.76
CA VAL A 99 -23.17 -21.77 -0.49
C VAL A 99 -24.07 -21.63 -1.71
N ASP A 100 -25.34 -22.02 -1.60
CA ASP A 100 -26.31 -21.87 -2.70
C ASP A 100 -26.54 -20.41 -3.05
N ASN A 101 -26.65 -19.52 -2.05
CA ASN A 101 -26.76 -18.08 -2.29
C ASN A 101 -25.51 -17.51 -2.97
N ILE A 102 -24.31 -18.03 -2.68
CA ILE A 102 -23.07 -17.64 -3.39
C ILE A 102 -23.14 -18.11 -4.85
N ASN A 103 -23.48 -19.38 -5.10
CA ASN A 103 -23.52 -19.94 -6.45
C ASN A 103 -24.54 -19.25 -7.37
N HIS A 104 -25.65 -18.75 -6.80
CA HIS A 104 -26.69 -18.03 -7.54
C HIS A 104 -26.53 -16.50 -7.50
N ASN A 105 -25.38 -15.98 -7.05
CA ASN A 105 -25.10 -14.54 -6.97
C ASN A 105 -26.09 -13.71 -6.12
N HIS A 106 -26.72 -14.31 -5.12
CA HIS A 106 -27.60 -13.63 -4.17
C HIS A 106 -26.79 -12.89 -3.08
N TRP A 107 -25.91 -11.98 -3.50
CA TRP A 107 -24.90 -11.34 -2.65
C TRP A 107 -25.46 -10.60 -1.44
N LYS A 108 -26.60 -9.93 -1.58
CA LYS A 108 -27.30 -9.30 -0.44
C LYS A 108 -27.57 -10.30 0.69
N ARG A 109 -28.05 -11.49 0.34
CA ARG A 109 -28.37 -12.56 1.30
C ARG A 109 -27.12 -13.14 1.97
N VAL A 110 -26.03 -13.24 1.20
CA VAL A 110 -24.71 -13.64 1.68
C VAL A 110 -24.23 -12.65 2.75
N TYR A 111 -24.28 -11.35 2.48
CA TYR A 111 -23.85 -10.31 3.42
C TYR A 111 -24.76 -10.19 4.65
N GLU A 112 -26.08 -10.30 4.49
CA GLU A 112 -27.02 -10.37 5.62
C GLU A 112 -26.70 -11.55 6.55
N THR A 113 -26.31 -12.69 5.98
CA THR A 113 -25.93 -13.88 6.76
C THR A 113 -24.61 -13.66 7.49
N LYS A 114 -23.60 -13.07 6.84
CA LYS A 114 -22.31 -12.73 7.46
C LYS A 114 -22.49 -11.70 8.59
N LEU A 115 -23.26 -10.64 8.37
CA LEU A 115 -23.57 -9.62 9.39
C LEU A 115 -24.22 -10.22 10.64
N LYS A 116 -25.17 -11.15 10.48
CA LYS A 116 -25.81 -11.85 11.61
C LYS A 116 -24.86 -12.78 12.38
N ARG A 117 -23.80 -13.28 11.74
CA ARG A 117 -22.76 -14.09 12.39
C ARG A 117 -21.83 -13.17 13.19
N ASP A 118 -21.41 -12.06 12.60
CA ASP A 118 -20.46 -11.12 13.22
C ASP A 118 -21.08 -10.40 14.42
N GLN A 119 -22.36 -10.00 14.34
CA GLN A 119 -23.07 -9.35 15.45
C GLN A 119 -23.29 -10.23 16.69
N LYS A 120 -23.08 -11.54 16.59
CA LYS A 120 -23.19 -12.47 17.73
C LYS A 120 -21.90 -12.58 18.54
N GLY A 121 -20.80 -11.99 18.09
CA GLY A 121 -19.56 -11.91 18.86
C GLY A 121 -19.74 -11.03 20.10
N LYS A 122 -19.20 -11.45 21.25
CA LYS A 122 -19.18 -10.60 22.46
C LYS A 122 -18.10 -9.53 22.29
N LEU A 123 -18.48 -8.26 22.39
CA LEU A 123 -17.59 -7.09 22.28
C LEU A 123 -17.09 -6.57 23.64
N THR A 124 -17.51 -7.21 24.73
CA THR A 124 -17.34 -6.69 26.10
C THR A 124 -15.89 -6.62 26.55
N ASP A 125 -15.02 -7.50 26.04
CA ASP A 125 -13.61 -7.63 26.49
C ASP A 125 -12.59 -7.09 25.46
N LEU A 126 -13.05 -6.42 24.41
CA LEU A 126 -12.18 -5.90 23.35
C LEU A 126 -11.59 -4.53 23.70
N SER A 127 -10.33 -4.32 23.32
CA SER A 127 -9.66 -3.01 23.29
C SER A 127 -10.37 -2.03 22.35
N SER A 128 -10.02 -0.74 22.40
CA SER A 128 -10.63 0.27 21.53
C SER A 128 -10.39 -0.04 20.04
N ASP A 129 -9.15 -0.38 19.68
CA ASP A 129 -8.77 -0.71 18.31
C ASP A 129 -9.50 -1.95 17.77
N GLU A 130 -9.66 -2.98 18.62
CA GLU A 130 -10.42 -4.18 18.24
C GLU A 130 -11.91 -3.88 18.03
N LYS A 131 -12.48 -2.97 18.82
CA LYS A 131 -13.86 -2.51 18.64
C LYS A 131 -14.02 -1.73 17.34
N ASP A 132 -13.07 -0.86 17.00
CA ASP A 132 -13.10 -0.11 15.75
C ASP A 132 -12.83 -0.99 14.52
N GLY A 133 -11.96 -2.00 14.65
CA GLY A 133 -11.80 -3.06 13.65
C GLY A 133 -13.12 -3.80 13.41
N HIS A 134 -13.81 -4.22 14.48
CA HIS A 134 -15.11 -4.88 14.36
C HIS A 134 -16.18 -3.97 13.73
N LYS A 135 -16.22 -2.70 14.13
CA LYS A 135 -17.11 -1.69 13.55
C LYS A 135 -16.86 -1.50 12.05
N SER A 136 -15.60 -1.50 11.63
CA SER A 136 -15.20 -1.40 10.22
C SER A 136 -15.74 -2.56 9.38
N VAL A 137 -15.66 -3.80 9.90
CA VAL A 137 -16.25 -4.99 9.27
C VAL A 137 -17.77 -4.84 9.13
N ILE A 138 -18.46 -4.42 10.19
CA ILE A 138 -19.92 -4.18 10.14
C ILE A 138 -20.28 -3.11 9.12
N LEU A 139 -19.55 -1.99 9.07
CA LEU A 139 -19.80 -0.91 8.13
C LEU A 139 -19.59 -1.38 6.68
N ARG A 140 -18.52 -2.13 6.41
CA ARG A 140 -18.26 -2.75 5.11
C ARG A 140 -19.42 -3.66 4.70
N LEU A 141 -19.91 -4.52 5.59
CA LEU A 141 -21.04 -5.41 5.31
C LEU A 141 -22.35 -4.63 5.06
N LYS A 142 -22.63 -3.58 5.85
CA LYS A 142 -23.79 -2.72 5.63
C LYS A 142 -23.75 -2.04 4.26
N TYR A 143 -22.58 -1.55 3.86
CA TYR A 143 -22.39 -0.98 2.53
C TYR A 143 -22.65 -2.02 1.43
N LEU A 144 -22.13 -3.24 1.58
CA LEU A 144 -22.32 -4.34 0.63
C LEU A 144 -23.76 -4.88 0.58
N ILE A 145 -24.54 -4.74 1.67
CA ILE A 145 -25.99 -5.04 1.67
C ILE A 145 -26.75 -3.97 0.87
N ALA A 146 -26.37 -2.70 1.01
CA ALA A 146 -26.96 -1.58 0.28
C ALA A 146 -26.58 -1.57 -1.20
N HIS A 147 -25.36 -2.01 -1.53
CA HIS A 147 -24.82 -2.11 -2.88
C HIS A 147 -24.32 -3.54 -3.14
N PRO A 148 -25.22 -4.51 -3.40
CA PRO A 148 -24.84 -5.90 -3.59
C PRO A 148 -23.88 -6.08 -4.77
N MET A 149 -22.69 -6.55 -4.48
CA MET A 149 -21.64 -6.85 -5.44
C MET A 149 -20.96 -8.18 -5.11
N PRO A 150 -20.32 -8.85 -6.09
CA PRO A 150 -19.55 -10.06 -5.82
C PRO A 150 -18.56 -9.87 -4.69
N TYR A 151 -18.42 -10.90 -3.85
CA TYR A 151 -17.45 -10.85 -2.78
C TYR A 151 -16.04 -10.87 -3.34
N GLU A 152 -15.27 -9.86 -2.97
CA GLU A 152 -13.84 -9.87 -3.19
C GLU A 152 -13.15 -10.33 -1.91
N SER A 153 -12.19 -11.25 -2.07
CA SER A 153 -11.47 -11.91 -0.98
C SER A 153 -10.81 -10.91 -0.04
N ASP A 154 -10.73 -11.27 1.24
CA ASP A 154 -9.99 -10.50 2.24
C ASP A 154 -8.46 -10.60 2.04
N SER A 155 -7.97 -11.57 1.25
CA SER A 155 -6.54 -11.71 0.91
C SER A 155 -6.06 -10.76 -0.20
N ALA A 156 -6.92 -9.86 -0.70
CA ALA A 156 -6.59 -8.84 -1.71
C ALA A 156 -5.83 -9.40 -2.94
N VAL A 157 -6.46 -10.34 -3.67
CA VAL A 157 -5.85 -11.00 -4.85
C VAL A 157 -6.31 -10.44 -6.19
N THR A 158 -7.44 -9.71 -6.22
CA THR A 158 -7.98 -9.16 -7.46
C THR A 158 -7.16 -7.96 -7.92
N GLY A 159 -7.19 -7.64 -9.21
CA GLY A 159 -6.31 -6.60 -9.80
C GLY A 159 -6.25 -5.30 -9.00
N ILE A 160 -7.41 -4.67 -8.76
CA ILE A 160 -7.49 -3.41 -8.00
C ILE A 160 -7.08 -3.60 -6.53
N GLN A 161 -7.59 -4.62 -5.84
CA GLN A 161 -7.31 -4.82 -4.43
C GLN A 161 -5.84 -5.12 -4.16
N PHE A 162 -5.24 -5.96 -5.00
CA PHE A 162 -3.84 -6.30 -4.90
C PHE A 162 -2.95 -5.08 -5.14
N LEU A 163 -3.31 -4.24 -6.11
CA LEU A 163 -2.61 -2.98 -6.35
C LEU A 163 -2.69 -2.05 -5.14
N LEU A 164 -3.87 -1.89 -4.52
CA LEU A 164 -4.03 -1.09 -3.31
C LEU A 164 -3.18 -1.63 -2.16
N ASP A 165 -3.31 -2.92 -1.88
CA ASP A 165 -2.57 -3.58 -0.80
C ASP A 165 -1.05 -3.44 -0.98
N LEU A 166 -0.54 -3.57 -2.21
CA LEU A 166 0.86 -3.30 -2.52
C LEU A 166 1.25 -1.84 -2.25
N ASN A 167 0.46 -0.87 -2.73
CA ASN A 167 0.75 0.55 -2.54
C ASN A 167 0.55 1.04 -1.11
N GLU A 168 -0.20 0.30 -0.29
CA GLU A 168 -0.44 0.61 1.11
C GLU A 168 0.67 0.04 2.00
N ASN A 169 1.04 -1.23 1.78
CA ASN A 169 1.82 -2.00 2.75
C ASN A 169 3.28 -2.24 2.33
N TYR A 170 3.60 -2.23 1.04
CA TYR A 170 4.90 -2.72 0.55
C TYR A 170 5.66 -1.70 -0.29
N LEU A 171 5.03 -1.15 -1.32
CA LEU A 171 5.67 -0.27 -2.30
C LEU A 171 6.17 1.06 -1.71
N PRO A 172 5.51 1.73 -0.74
CA PRO A 172 6.03 2.99 -0.20
C PRO A 172 7.50 2.93 0.19
N VAL A 173 7.93 1.83 0.83
CA VAL A 173 9.33 1.62 1.22
C VAL A 173 10.13 0.95 0.11
N LEU A 174 9.66 -0.18 -0.45
CA LEU A 174 10.42 -0.96 -1.43
C LEU A 174 10.70 -0.18 -2.72
N PHE A 175 9.68 0.51 -3.24
CA PHE A 175 9.82 1.34 -4.44
C PHE A 175 10.80 2.48 -4.19
N SER A 176 10.66 3.17 -3.06
CA SER A 176 11.53 4.28 -2.68
C SER A 176 12.99 3.84 -2.53
N LEU A 177 13.25 2.70 -1.91
CA LEU A 177 14.60 2.12 -1.79
C LEU A 177 15.26 1.95 -3.16
N VAL A 178 14.54 1.33 -4.11
CA VAL A 178 15.05 1.07 -5.46
C VAL A 178 15.22 2.38 -6.24
N MET A 179 14.27 3.32 -6.12
CA MET A 179 14.35 4.59 -6.81
C MET A 179 15.48 5.48 -6.29
N ILE A 180 15.77 5.47 -5.00
CA ILE A 180 16.94 6.17 -4.44
C ILE A 180 18.22 5.67 -5.12
N PHE A 181 18.33 4.36 -5.36
CA PHE A 181 19.49 3.77 -6.04
C PHE A 181 19.59 4.22 -7.51
N VAL A 182 18.47 4.17 -8.26
CA VAL A 182 18.40 4.63 -9.66
C VAL A 182 18.70 6.13 -9.79
N LEU A 183 18.09 6.96 -8.94
CA LEU A 183 18.30 8.40 -8.91
C LEU A 183 19.72 8.78 -8.51
N THR A 184 20.30 8.07 -7.54
CA THR A 184 21.69 8.29 -7.15
C THR A 184 22.61 8.04 -8.33
N TYR A 185 22.46 6.91 -9.02
CA TYR A 185 23.25 6.63 -10.23
C TYR A 185 23.06 7.71 -11.33
N LEU A 186 21.82 8.14 -11.55
CA LEU A 186 21.50 9.19 -12.51
C LEU A 186 22.26 10.49 -12.18
N PHE A 187 22.17 10.96 -10.93
CA PHE A 187 22.72 12.26 -10.54
C PHE A 187 24.22 12.24 -10.27
N THR A 188 24.79 11.15 -9.75
CA THR A 188 26.23 11.08 -9.48
C THR A 188 27.05 10.69 -10.70
N GLY A 189 26.47 10.03 -11.71
CA GLY A 189 27.26 9.58 -12.86
C GLY A 189 27.82 10.68 -13.78
N SER A 190 27.53 11.97 -13.50
CA SER A 190 28.18 13.12 -14.15
C SER A 190 29.47 13.55 -13.43
N TYR A 191 29.67 13.11 -12.19
CA TYR A 191 30.85 13.41 -11.40
C TYR A 191 31.93 12.34 -11.65
N LYS A 192 33.12 12.75 -12.07
CA LYS A 192 34.32 11.90 -12.05
C LYS A 192 35.40 12.60 -11.24
N ASN A 193 35.99 11.87 -10.29
CA ASN A 193 36.98 12.41 -9.36
C ASN A 193 36.50 13.69 -8.64
N GLY A 194 35.22 13.75 -8.27
CA GLY A 194 34.62 14.92 -7.61
C GLY A 194 34.29 16.10 -8.52
N LEU A 195 34.73 16.07 -9.79
CA LEU A 195 34.46 17.12 -10.78
C LEU A 195 33.24 16.77 -11.61
N ASN A 196 32.33 17.73 -11.75
CA ASN A 196 31.14 17.58 -12.56
C ASN A 196 31.47 17.79 -14.05
N ILE A 197 31.55 16.72 -14.84
CA ILE A 197 31.90 16.80 -16.26
C ILE A 197 30.83 17.51 -17.10
N SER A 198 29.58 17.56 -16.61
CA SER A 198 28.51 18.26 -17.33
C SER A 198 28.76 19.78 -17.43
N THR A 199 29.70 20.35 -16.68
CA THR A 199 30.09 21.75 -16.80
C THR A 199 30.84 22.09 -18.09
N VAL A 200 31.39 21.08 -18.77
CA VAL A 200 32.06 21.26 -20.08
C VAL A 200 31.03 21.41 -21.21
N LEU A 201 29.79 20.97 -20.98
CA LEU A 201 28.71 21.15 -21.95
C LEU A 201 28.29 22.64 -21.99
N PRO A 202 28.00 23.20 -23.17
CA PRO A 202 27.58 24.60 -23.32
C PRO A 202 26.11 24.78 -22.90
N ILE A 203 25.81 24.49 -21.64
CA ILE A 203 24.46 24.51 -21.06
C ILE A 203 24.53 25.28 -19.75
N ASN A 204 23.56 26.18 -19.54
CA ASN A 204 23.47 26.90 -18.27
C ASN A 204 23.17 25.92 -17.12
N ARG A 205 23.79 26.13 -15.95
CA ARG A 205 23.63 25.28 -14.76
C ARG A 205 22.17 25.16 -14.31
N LEU A 206 21.40 26.25 -14.32
CA LEU A 206 19.97 26.20 -14.00
C LEU A 206 19.20 25.27 -14.94
N GLN A 207 19.48 25.35 -16.24
CA GLN A 207 18.87 24.49 -17.25
C GLN A 207 19.30 23.03 -17.06
N SER A 208 20.56 22.78 -16.71
CA SER A 208 21.06 21.44 -16.39
C SER A 208 20.35 20.84 -15.17
N THR A 209 20.26 21.60 -14.08
CA THR A 209 19.57 21.20 -12.84
C THR A 209 18.09 20.90 -13.08
N LEU A 210 17.37 21.78 -13.78
CA LEU A 210 15.97 21.55 -14.17
C LEU A 210 15.82 20.31 -15.06
N THR A 211 16.68 20.16 -16.06
CA THR A 211 16.64 18.99 -16.97
C THR A 211 16.86 17.69 -16.19
N ASN A 212 17.85 17.67 -15.30
CA ASN A 212 18.15 16.49 -14.47
C ASN A 212 16.94 16.12 -13.59
N ASN A 213 16.28 17.10 -12.97
CA ASN A 213 15.10 16.86 -12.15
C ASN A 213 13.90 16.36 -12.97
N ILE A 214 13.64 16.96 -14.13
CA ILE A 214 12.56 16.52 -15.03
C ILE A 214 12.83 15.07 -15.49
N VAL A 215 14.07 14.74 -15.88
CA VAL A 215 14.42 13.37 -16.27
C VAL A 215 14.26 12.40 -15.10
N GLY A 216 14.73 12.77 -13.90
CA GLY A 216 14.55 11.96 -12.69
C GLY A 216 13.06 11.70 -12.38
N LEU A 217 12.24 12.75 -12.44
CA LEU A 217 10.79 12.65 -12.21
C LEU A 217 10.10 11.76 -13.26
N LEU A 218 10.45 11.93 -14.54
CA LEU A 218 9.91 11.09 -15.63
C LEU A 218 10.28 9.62 -15.44
N VAL A 219 11.53 9.34 -15.08
CA VAL A 219 12.02 7.98 -14.85
C VAL A 219 11.26 7.32 -13.70
N VAL A 220 11.18 7.99 -12.56
CA VAL A 220 10.49 7.47 -11.36
C VAL A 220 9.01 7.25 -11.66
N SER A 221 8.34 8.24 -12.28
CA SER A 221 6.92 8.15 -12.61
C SER A 221 6.64 7.04 -13.62
N PHE A 222 7.48 6.89 -14.64
CA PHE A 222 7.33 5.85 -15.66
C PHE A 222 7.52 4.45 -15.06
N ILE A 223 8.56 4.24 -14.25
CA ILE A 223 8.80 2.95 -13.59
C ILE A 223 7.65 2.60 -12.64
N PHE A 224 7.15 3.58 -11.88
CA PHE A 224 6.00 3.38 -11.00
C PHE A 224 4.74 2.97 -11.77
N LEU A 225 4.40 3.69 -12.85
CA LEU A 225 3.24 3.39 -13.68
C LEU A 225 3.36 2.03 -14.36
N LEU A 226 4.54 1.73 -14.91
CA LEU A 226 4.81 0.44 -15.55
C LEU A 226 4.66 -0.72 -14.56
N LEU A 227 5.25 -0.60 -13.37
CA LEU A 227 5.13 -1.61 -12.31
C LEU A 227 3.66 -1.83 -11.92
N ASN A 228 2.93 -0.76 -11.63
CA ASN A 228 1.52 -0.84 -11.26
C ASN A 228 0.67 -1.49 -12.38
N LEU A 229 0.93 -1.15 -13.65
CA LEU A 229 0.21 -1.73 -14.78
C LEU A 229 0.51 -3.22 -14.96
N LEU A 230 1.78 -3.64 -14.80
CA LEU A 230 2.19 -5.04 -14.88
C LEU A 230 1.56 -5.88 -13.77
N VAL A 231 1.63 -5.38 -12.54
CA VAL A 231 1.04 -6.04 -11.36
C VAL A 231 -0.47 -6.14 -11.50
N PHE A 232 -1.14 -5.03 -11.85
CA PHE A 232 -2.58 -5.02 -12.09
C PHE A 232 -2.97 -6.01 -13.18
N GLY A 233 -2.28 -5.97 -14.34
CA GLY A 233 -2.57 -6.85 -15.46
C GLY A 233 -2.38 -8.33 -15.12
N GLY A 234 -1.31 -8.66 -14.40
CA GLY A 234 -1.05 -10.05 -13.97
C GLY A 234 -2.07 -10.56 -12.96
N ALA A 235 -2.39 -9.79 -11.93
CA ALA A 235 -3.43 -10.15 -10.96
C ALA A 235 -4.82 -10.22 -11.60
N ALA A 236 -5.16 -9.25 -12.46
CA ALA A 236 -6.44 -9.21 -13.16
C ALA A 236 -6.64 -10.40 -14.10
N SER A 237 -5.57 -10.88 -14.74
CA SER A 237 -5.62 -12.03 -15.64
C SER A 237 -5.92 -13.35 -14.93
N ILE A 238 -5.53 -13.47 -13.65
CA ILE A 238 -5.69 -14.71 -12.87
C ILE A 238 -6.97 -14.67 -12.01
N PHE A 239 -7.22 -13.55 -11.32
CA PHE A 239 -8.26 -13.41 -10.30
C PHE A 239 -9.39 -12.44 -10.68
N GLY A 240 -9.33 -11.86 -11.88
CA GLY A 240 -10.25 -10.81 -12.32
C GLY A 240 -9.82 -9.41 -11.84
N THR A 241 -10.37 -8.39 -12.51
CA THR A 241 -9.99 -6.99 -12.29
C THR A 241 -10.29 -6.47 -10.88
N GLY A 242 -11.31 -7.01 -10.22
CA GLY A 242 -11.93 -6.38 -9.06
C GLY A 242 -12.77 -5.16 -9.45
N ARG A 243 -13.46 -4.60 -8.46
CA ARG A 243 -14.42 -3.51 -8.60
C ARG A 243 -13.88 -2.23 -7.98
N SER A 244 -13.91 -1.14 -8.73
CA SER A 244 -13.47 0.17 -8.27
C SER A 244 -14.43 0.83 -7.28
N ASP A 245 -15.68 0.37 -7.22
CA ASP A 245 -16.70 0.81 -6.26
C ASP A 245 -16.75 -0.06 -4.99
N TYR A 246 -15.85 -1.04 -4.87
CA TYR A 246 -15.71 -1.87 -3.68
C TYR A 246 -15.36 -1.01 -2.45
N PRO A 247 -15.96 -1.26 -1.28
CA PRO A 247 -15.78 -0.44 -0.10
C PRO A 247 -14.34 -0.49 0.42
N TYR A 248 -13.76 0.69 0.64
CA TYR A 248 -12.50 0.89 1.31
C TYR A 248 -12.74 1.56 2.68
N ILE A 249 -12.00 1.11 3.70
CA ILE A 249 -12.13 1.61 5.07
C ILE A 249 -11.30 2.89 5.22
N ILE A 250 -11.92 3.92 5.77
CA ILE A 250 -11.25 5.20 6.06
C ILE A 250 -11.54 5.61 7.50
N HIS A 251 -10.77 6.57 8.01
CA HIS A 251 -11.07 7.24 9.27
C HIS A 251 -11.54 8.67 8.99
N HIS A 252 -12.60 9.10 9.66
CA HIS A 252 -13.12 10.46 9.56
C HIS A 252 -13.26 11.07 10.94
N LEU A 253 -13.06 12.38 11.04
CA LEU A 253 -13.13 13.11 12.29
C LEU A 253 -14.60 13.35 12.66
N VAL A 254 -15.05 12.84 13.81
CA VAL A 254 -16.37 13.07 14.38
C VAL A 254 -16.20 13.44 15.85
N ASN A 255 -16.62 14.64 16.23
CA ASN A 255 -16.45 15.17 17.59
C ASN A 255 -15.00 15.04 18.09
N ASP A 256 -14.06 15.52 17.26
CA ASP A 256 -12.60 15.48 17.49
C ASP A 256 -11.96 14.09 17.58
N HIS A 257 -12.73 13.01 17.38
CA HIS A 257 -12.21 11.64 17.40
C HIS A 257 -12.25 11.03 16.00
N LEU A 258 -11.20 10.31 15.62
CA LEU A 258 -11.15 9.59 14.36
C LEU A 258 -11.94 8.29 14.48
N VAL A 259 -12.99 8.14 13.67
CA VAL A 259 -13.85 6.96 13.68
C VAL A 259 -13.88 6.28 12.31
N PRO A 260 -14.08 4.95 12.26
CA PRO A 260 -14.14 4.24 11.00
C PRO A 260 -15.32 4.66 10.13
N GLY A 261 -15.09 4.77 8.83
CA GLY A 261 -16.04 5.06 7.77
C GLY A 261 -15.75 4.24 6.52
N ILE A 262 -16.63 4.34 5.52
CA ILE A 262 -16.53 3.60 4.26
C ILE A 262 -16.72 4.56 3.09
N ILE A 263 -15.84 4.46 2.10
CA ILE A 263 -16.01 5.10 0.81
C ILE A 263 -15.69 4.12 -0.33
N PRO A 264 -16.22 4.34 -1.54
CA PRO A 264 -15.80 3.57 -2.71
C PRO A 264 -14.30 3.80 -2.98
N THR A 265 -13.57 2.72 -3.26
CA THR A 265 -12.14 2.73 -3.60
C THR A 265 -11.75 3.82 -4.62
N ALA A 266 -12.54 3.97 -5.69
CA ALA A 266 -12.28 4.92 -6.76
C ALA A 266 -12.11 6.38 -6.28
N LYS A 267 -12.74 6.75 -5.16
CA LYS A 267 -12.65 8.11 -4.61
C LYS A 267 -11.28 8.43 -4.00
N LEU A 268 -10.51 7.42 -3.60
CA LEU A 268 -9.17 7.60 -2.99
C LEU A 268 -8.08 7.84 -4.04
N LEU A 269 -8.22 7.22 -5.21
CA LEU A 269 -7.16 7.17 -6.22
C LEU A 269 -6.66 8.54 -6.70
N PRO A 270 -7.51 9.56 -6.96
CA PRO A 270 -7.03 10.86 -7.42
C PRO A 270 -6.16 11.57 -6.38
N GLN A 271 -6.59 11.56 -5.10
CA GLN A 271 -5.84 12.16 -4.00
C GLN A 271 -4.52 11.42 -3.79
N ALA A 272 -4.55 10.09 -3.87
CA ALA A 272 -3.35 9.28 -3.77
C ALA A 272 -2.36 9.57 -4.91
N ALA A 273 -2.83 9.69 -6.15
CA ALA A 273 -1.98 10.01 -7.30
C ALA A 273 -1.29 11.39 -7.15
N ILE A 274 -2.01 12.40 -6.66
CA ILE A 274 -1.44 13.74 -6.42
C ILE A 274 -0.32 13.68 -5.37
N LEU A 275 -0.59 13.07 -4.21
CA LEU A 275 0.43 12.95 -3.16
C LEU A 275 1.62 12.10 -3.60
N GLN A 276 1.39 11.03 -4.36
CA GLN A 276 2.45 10.19 -4.91
C GLN A 276 3.38 10.97 -5.84
N LEU A 277 2.82 11.81 -6.72
CA LEU A 277 3.60 12.67 -7.60
C LEU A 277 4.43 13.69 -6.80
N LEU A 278 3.84 14.29 -5.77
CA LEU A 278 4.57 15.22 -4.89
C LEU A 278 5.71 14.53 -4.13
N ASN A 279 5.50 13.30 -3.65
CA ASN A 279 6.56 12.49 -3.05
C ASN A 279 7.71 12.21 -4.03
N PHE A 280 7.41 11.94 -5.30
CA PHE A 280 8.45 11.77 -6.33
C PHE A 280 9.24 13.05 -6.56
N ILE A 281 8.58 14.20 -6.63
CA ILE A 281 9.25 15.50 -6.76
C ILE A 281 10.19 15.72 -5.57
N PHE A 282 9.70 15.53 -4.35
CA PHE A 282 10.49 15.67 -3.13
C PHE A 282 11.71 14.73 -3.14
N MET A 283 11.51 13.44 -3.43
CA MET A 283 12.57 12.44 -3.48
C MET A 283 13.64 12.78 -4.53
N VAL A 284 13.21 13.16 -5.74
CA VAL A 284 14.12 13.55 -6.84
C VAL A 284 14.99 14.73 -6.42
N LEU A 285 14.39 15.77 -5.86
CA LEU A 285 15.11 16.96 -5.39
C LEU A 285 16.07 16.63 -4.25
N PHE A 286 15.65 15.79 -3.32
CA PHE A 286 16.46 15.38 -2.19
C PHE A 286 17.72 14.62 -2.63
N VAL A 287 17.55 13.59 -3.48
CA VAL A 287 18.69 12.80 -3.98
C VAL A 287 19.61 13.67 -4.85
N GLN A 288 19.06 14.60 -5.62
CA GLN A 288 19.87 15.55 -6.39
C GLN A 288 20.67 16.48 -5.48
N LEU A 289 20.08 16.98 -4.40
CA LEU A 289 20.78 17.81 -3.41
C LEU A 289 21.94 17.04 -2.78
N ALA A 290 21.69 15.80 -2.34
CA ALA A 290 22.73 14.92 -1.79
C ALA A 290 23.86 14.69 -2.81
N ALA A 291 23.53 14.41 -4.07
CA ALA A 291 24.54 14.22 -5.13
C ALA A 291 25.43 15.46 -5.33
N LYS A 292 24.87 16.67 -5.21
CA LYS A 292 25.60 17.94 -5.29
C LYS A 292 26.41 18.28 -4.04
N ILE A 293 26.10 17.68 -2.89
CA ILE A 293 26.90 17.85 -1.67
C ILE A 293 28.10 16.90 -1.68
N PHE A 294 27.87 15.64 -1.99
CA PHE A 294 28.88 14.60 -1.81
C PHE A 294 29.71 14.30 -3.07
N HIS A 295 29.21 14.62 -4.26
CA HIS A 295 29.89 14.38 -5.54
C HIS A 295 30.32 12.92 -5.80
N ASN A 296 29.82 11.96 -5.01
CA ASN A 296 30.19 10.55 -5.05
C ASN A 296 28.96 9.67 -4.81
N GLN A 297 28.87 8.57 -5.54
CA GLN A 297 27.74 7.64 -5.53
C GLN A 297 27.46 7.05 -4.14
N LEU A 298 28.48 6.50 -3.47
CA LEU A 298 28.28 5.78 -2.21
C LEU A 298 27.75 6.68 -1.07
N PRO A 299 28.37 7.83 -0.73
CA PRO A 299 27.84 8.70 0.31
C PRO A 299 26.48 9.30 -0.05
N THR A 300 26.25 9.64 -1.33
CA THR A 300 24.93 10.11 -1.80
C THR A 300 23.85 9.07 -1.54
N LEU A 301 24.12 7.80 -1.88
CA LEU A 301 23.20 6.69 -1.68
C LEU A 301 22.89 6.50 -0.20
N LEU A 302 23.92 6.38 0.64
CA LEU A 302 23.78 6.09 2.06
C LEU A 302 22.99 7.18 2.78
N VAL A 303 23.34 8.45 2.53
CA VAL A 303 22.66 9.59 3.17
C VAL A 303 21.24 9.73 2.67
N SER A 304 20.99 9.54 1.37
CA SER A 304 19.63 9.58 0.82
C SER A 304 18.74 8.47 1.39
N LEU A 305 19.27 7.25 1.50
CA LEU A 305 18.56 6.12 2.08
C LEU A 305 18.22 6.38 3.56
N LEU A 306 19.21 6.80 4.34
CA LEU A 306 19.05 7.05 5.78
C LEU A 306 18.05 8.17 6.05
N LEU A 307 18.13 9.28 5.31
CA LEU A 307 17.27 10.42 5.59
C LEU A 307 15.85 10.26 5.03
N LEU A 308 15.68 9.65 3.85
CA LEU A 308 14.35 9.45 3.27
C LEU A 308 13.60 8.29 3.95
N LEU A 309 14.20 7.09 4.01
CA LEU A 309 13.55 5.93 4.63
C LEU A 309 13.65 5.97 6.14
N GLY A 310 14.81 6.33 6.70
CA GLY A 310 14.95 6.48 8.15
C GLY A 310 14.05 7.61 8.67
N GLY A 311 13.90 8.71 7.94
CA GLY A 311 12.94 9.77 8.30
C GLY A 311 11.49 9.27 8.34
N HIS A 312 11.08 8.45 7.38
CA HIS A 312 9.77 7.80 7.37
C HIS A 312 9.57 6.91 8.61
N PHE A 313 10.50 6.01 8.90
CA PHE A 313 10.39 5.09 10.04
C PHE A 313 10.48 5.79 11.39
N ILE A 314 11.35 6.79 11.53
CA ILE A 314 11.48 7.60 12.73
C ILE A 314 10.16 8.30 13.07
N THR A 315 9.46 8.80 12.05
CA THR A 315 8.15 9.43 12.24
C THR A 315 7.11 8.42 12.74
N ILE A 316 7.17 7.16 12.27
CA ILE A 316 6.20 6.12 12.63
C ILE A 316 6.45 5.54 14.02
N PHE A 317 7.71 5.36 14.42
CA PHE A 317 8.05 4.61 15.62
C PHE A 317 8.43 5.46 16.84
N ILE A 318 8.69 6.77 16.65
CA ILE A 318 9.11 7.64 17.76
C ILE A 318 7.95 8.53 18.20
N ILE A 319 7.30 8.15 19.29
CA ILE A 319 6.10 8.80 19.86
C ILE A 319 6.20 10.35 19.94
N PRO A 320 7.32 10.96 20.41
CA PRO A 320 7.45 12.42 20.43
C PRO A 320 7.26 13.13 19.07
N LEU A 321 7.57 12.44 17.97
CA LEU A 321 7.48 13.01 16.62
C LEU A 321 6.06 12.98 16.06
N GLU A 322 5.16 12.17 16.60
CA GLU A 322 3.77 12.07 16.15
C GLU A 322 3.07 13.44 16.16
N LYS A 323 3.34 14.28 17.16
CA LYS A 323 2.73 15.62 17.31
C LYS A 323 3.13 16.63 16.23
N ILE A 324 4.29 16.43 15.60
CA ILE A 324 4.80 17.30 14.53
C ILE A 324 4.86 16.59 13.19
N ALA A 325 4.39 15.35 13.11
CA ALA A 325 4.45 14.52 11.92
C ALA A 325 3.76 15.16 10.72
N GLN A 326 2.75 16.03 10.90
CA GLN A 326 2.14 16.72 9.76
C GLN A 326 3.13 17.61 8.98
N TRP A 327 4.23 18.05 9.60
CA TRP A 327 5.25 18.91 8.99
C TRP A 327 6.43 18.14 8.41
N LEU A 328 6.48 16.82 8.60
CA LEU A 328 7.57 15.98 8.13
C LEU A 328 7.21 15.37 6.77
N PRO A 329 8.02 15.57 5.71
CA PRO A 329 7.75 14.98 4.40
C PRO A 329 7.68 13.45 4.43
N GLY A 330 8.47 12.81 5.29
CA GLY A 330 8.52 11.34 5.43
C GLY A 330 7.20 10.71 5.90
N THR A 331 6.34 11.46 6.60
CA THR A 331 5.00 11.02 7.01
C THR A 331 4.14 10.64 5.81
N TYR A 332 4.35 11.32 4.69
CA TYR A 332 3.48 11.25 3.52
C TYR A 332 3.88 10.17 2.52
N LEU A 333 4.94 9.39 2.81
CA LEU A 333 5.41 8.30 1.94
C LEU A 333 4.35 7.21 1.75
N GLY A 334 3.62 6.87 2.82
CA GLY A 334 2.49 5.93 2.81
C GLY A 334 1.20 6.57 2.31
N VAL A 335 1.18 6.93 1.03
CA VAL A 335 0.13 7.78 0.43
C VAL A 335 -1.29 7.27 0.70
N LEU A 336 -1.58 5.98 0.50
CA LEU A 336 -2.92 5.44 0.73
C LEU A 336 -3.34 5.56 2.20
N ASN A 337 -2.42 5.31 3.13
CA ASN A 337 -2.65 5.45 4.57
C ASN A 337 -2.92 6.90 5.00
N VAL A 338 -2.31 7.88 4.32
CA VAL A 338 -2.61 9.30 4.59
C VAL A 338 -3.97 9.69 4.04
N VAL A 339 -4.29 9.32 2.80
CA VAL A 339 -5.54 9.70 2.16
C VAL A 339 -6.75 9.04 2.85
N SER A 340 -6.57 7.82 3.36
CA SER A 340 -7.57 7.12 4.17
C SER A 340 -7.64 7.59 5.63
N ASN A 341 -6.75 8.51 6.05
CA ASN A 341 -6.52 8.92 7.43
C ASN A 341 -6.13 7.76 8.37
N GLN A 342 -5.68 6.62 7.85
CA GLN A 342 -5.14 5.52 8.65
C GLN A 342 -3.88 5.95 9.43
N THR A 343 -2.99 6.73 8.82
CA THR A 343 -1.80 7.28 9.50
C THR A 343 -2.20 8.25 10.61
N ALA A 344 -3.23 9.07 10.36
CA ALA A 344 -3.78 10.00 11.34
C ALA A 344 -4.31 9.26 12.57
N TYR A 345 -5.04 8.15 12.34
CA TYR A 345 -5.61 7.31 13.38
C TYR A 345 -4.50 6.61 14.18
N ALA A 346 -3.52 6.01 13.50
CA ALA A 346 -2.42 5.29 14.15
C ALA A 346 -1.52 6.19 15.02
N MET A 347 -1.40 7.47 14.67
CA MET A 347 -0.56 8.45 15.39
C MET A 347 -1.37 9.39 16.31
N ASP A 348 -2.68 9.15 16.46
CA ASP A 348 -3.62 10.05 17.16
C ASP A 348 -3.43 11.53 16.78
N ASN A 349 -3.25 11.79 15.48
CA ASN A 349 -2.98 13.12 14.95
C ASN A 349 -3.81 13.39 13.69
N SER A 350 -4.97 14.01 13.88
CA SER A 350 -5.91 14.39 12.81
C SER A 350 -5.36 15.44 11.84
N ALA A 351 -4.26 16.12 12.18
CA ALA A 351 -3.57 17.03 11.27
C ALA A 351 -2.81 16.27 10.16
N ILE A 352 -2.57 14.97 10.29
CA ILE A 352 -2.00 14.16 9.21
C ILE A 352 -3.11 13.81 8.23
N ASN A 353 -3.23 14.58 7.15
CA ASN A 353 -4.27 14.38 6.14
C ASN A 353 -3.79 14.81 4.76
N PHE A 354 -4.63 14.60 3.75
CA PHE A 354 -4.32 14.95 2.36
C PHE A 354 -3.89 16.42 2.19
N SER A 355 -4.60 17.37 2.81
CA SER A 355 -4.32 18.80 2.64
C SER A 355 -2.96 19.18 3.20
N ASN A 356 -2.67 18.74 4.42
CA ASN A 356 -1.37 18.99 5.04
C ASN A 356 -0.24 18.26 4.33
N GLY A 357 -0.51 17.08 3.74
CA GLY A 357 0.46 16.39 2.88
C GLY A 357 0.83 17.18 1.63
N VAL A 358 -0.17 17.73 0.94
CA VAL A 358 0.06 18.60 -0.22
C VAL A 358 0.88 19.83 0.20
N PHE A 359 0.49 20.50 1.29
CA PHE A 359 1.21 21.67 1.79
C PHE A 359 2.66 21.36 2.15
N THR A 360 2.90 20.35 2.98
CA THR A 360 4.22 19.98 3.48
C THR A 360 5.14 19.52 2.35
N LEU A 361 4.65 18.70 1.41
CA LEU A 361 5.47 18.25 0.28
C LEU A 361 5.80 19.37 -0.70
N ILE A 362 4.87 20.28 -0.98
CA ILE A 362 5.16 21.46 -1.83
C ILE A 362 6.18 22.37 -1.16
N LEU A 363 5.95 22.74 0.11
CA LEU A 363 6.83 23.66 0.83
C LEU A 363 8.25 23.10 0.93
N SER A 364 8.37 21.83 1.36
CA SER A 364 9.67 21.16 1.47
C SER A 364 10.36 20.99 0.12
N SER A 365 9.63 20.68 -0.95
CA SER A 365 10.18 20.60 -2.32
C SER A 365 10.71 21.96 -2.79
N ILE A 366 9.99 23.05 -2.53
CA ILE A 366 10.45 24.41 -2.86
C ILE A 366 11.75 24.73 -2.10
N LEU A 367 11.81 24.45 -0.80
CA LEU A 367 13.01 24.66 0.02
C LEU A 367 14.19 23.85 -0.50
N LEU A 368 14.00 22.56 -0.82
CA LEU A 368 15.04 21.72 -1.41
C LEU A 368 15.53 22.26 -2.76
N PHE A 369 14.62 22.71 -3.62
CA PHE A 369 14.99 23.27 -4.91
C PHE A 369 15.83 24.55 -4.74
N LEU A 370 15.47 25.44 -3.81
CA LEU A 370 16.27 26.63 -3.49
C LEU A 370 17.66 26.27 -2.96
N LEU A 371 17.76 25.25 -2.10
CA LEU A 371 19.05 24.75 -1.59
C LEU A 371 19.92 24.19 -2.72
N VAL A 372 19.33 23.44 -3.65
CA VAL A 372 20.04 22.94 -4.83
C VAL A 372 20.65 24.09 -5.64
N LEU A 373 19.87 25.15 -5.90
CA LEU A 373 20.36 26.33 -6.63
C LEU A 373 21.44 27.09 -5.87
N LEU A 374 21.31 27.18 -4.54
CA LEU A 374 22.29 27.83 -3.68
C LEU A 374 23.64 27.10 -3.73
N ILE A 375 23.65 25.76 -3.66
CA ILE A 375 24.88 24.96 -3.79
C ILE A 375 25.52 25.14 -5.16
N ASP A 376 24.72 25.16 -6.24
CA ASP A 376 25.23 25.44 -7.58
C ASP A 376 25.91 26.80 -7.69
N ARG A 377 25.36 27.81 -7.00
CA ARG A 377 25.94 29.15 -6.96
C ARG A 377 27.24 29.18 -6.17
N ILE A 378 27.29 28.57 -4.98
CA ILE A 378 28.48 28.52 -4.13
C ILE A 378 29.64 27.80 -4.84
N THR A 379 29.37 26.63 -5.43
CA THR A 379 30.38 25.88 -6.17
C THR A 379 30.93 26.64 -7.38
N THR A 380 30.08 27.44 -8.05
CA THR A 380 30.52 28.32 -9.14
C THR A 380 31.49 29.41 -8.66
N ILE A 381 31.17 30.06 -7.54
CA ILE A 381 32.02 31.11 -6.97
C ILE A 381 33.35 30.53 -6.51
N ALA A 382 33.33 29.36 -5.86
CA ALA A 382 34.54 28.71 -5.37
C ALA A 382 35.51 28.31 -6.50
N HIS A 383 35.00 27.79 -7.62
CA HIS A 383 35.83 27.53 -8.80
C HIS A 383 36.36 28.81 -9.45
N ARG A 384 35.54 29.86 -9.57
CA ARG A 384 35.98 31.16 -10.11
C ARG A 384 37.11 31.79 -9.27
N ASN A 385 37.09 31.54 -7.97
CA ASN A 385 38.08 32.05 -7.01
C ASN A 385 39.27 31.10 -6.79
N GLY A 386 39.39 29.98 -7.54
CA GLY A 386 40.50 29.04 -7.44
C GLY A 386 40.57 28.24 -6.13
N ARG A 387 39.48 28.18 -5.35
CA ARG A 387 39.45 27.55 -4.01
C ARG A 387 39.09 26.06 -4.01
N LEU A 388 38.63 25.54 -5.16
CA LEU A 388 38.36 24.13 -5.39
C LEU A 388 39.10 23.75 -6.68
N ALA A 389 40.35 23.32 -6.53
CA ALA A 389 41.16 22.71 -7.58
C ALA A 389 41.21 21.19 -7.35
#